data_AF-A0A0T6AR89-F1
#
_entry.id   AF-A0A0T6AR89-F1
#
_cell.length_a   1.000
_cell.length_b   1.000
_cell.length_c   1.000
_cell.angle_alpha   90.00
_cell.angle_beta   90.00
_cell.angle_gamma   90.00
#
_symmetry.space_group_name_H-M   'P 1'
#
loop_
_entity.id
_entity.type
_entity.pdbx_description
1 polymer ?
#
loop_
_entity_poly.entity_id
_entity_poly.type
_entity_poly.pdbx_seq_one_letter_code
_entity_poly.pdbx_strand_id
1 'polypeptide(L)'
;MAKAVTFSVTVRDAVGNVSIADARGAVDEPPIIDHVIIDPPVVPSGGLARVTIVARDPENDALTFEIRASEGTLEPTSEPNVFLWRAP
;
A
#
# COMPACT_ATOMS: atom_id res chain seq x y z
N MET A 1 4.49 2.47 -10.22
CA MET A 1 4.73 3.57 -11.16
C MET A 1 3.37 3.77 -11.74
N ALA A 2 2.73 4.89 -11.45
CA ALA A 2 1.30 5.04 -11.68
C ALA A 2 0.93 4.63 -13.10
N LYS A 3 -0.14 3.85 -13.23
CA LYS A 3 -0.60 3.43 -14.55
C LYS A 3 -1.08 4.65 -15.31
N ALA A 4 -0.31 5.06 -16.32
CA ALA A 4 -0.61 6.25 -17.10
C ALA A 4 -1.84 6.05 -18.01
N VAL A 5 -2.67 7.09 -18.11
CA VAL A 5 -3.82 7.17 -19.01
C VAL A 5 -3.64 8.37 -19.92
N THR A 6 -3.93 8.19 -21.21
CA THR A 6 -3.92 9.28 -22.19
C THR A 6 -5.34 9.54 -22.66
N PHE A 7 -5.75 10.80 -22.63
CA PHE A 7 -7.02 11.28 -23.16
C PHE A 7 -6.73 12.00 -24.46
N SER A 8 -7.34 11.57 -25.55
CA SER A 8 -7.30 12.30 -26.82
C SER A 8 -8.60 13.05 -27.02
N VAL A 9 -8.51 14.37 -27.11
CA VAL A 9 -9.65 15.28 -27.22
C VAL A 9 -9.68 15.84 -28.63
N THR A 10 -10.82 15.69 -29.30
CA THR A 10 -11.06 16.27 -30.62
C THR A 10 -12.20 17.29 -30.53
N VAL A 11 -11.95 18.52 -30.96
CA VAL A 11 -12.96 19.56 -31.06
C VAL A 11 -13.18 19.89 -32.54
N ARG A 12 -14.44 19.95 -32.98
CA ARG A 12 -14.82 20.25 -34.36
C ARG A 12 -15.84 21.38 -34.39
N ASP A 13 -15.68 22.34 -35.30
CA ASP A 13 -16.67 23.40 -35.54
C ASP A 13 -17.73 22.99 -36.58
N ALA A 14 -18.76 23.81 -36.76
CA ALA A 14 -19.87 23.52 -37.68
C ALA A 14 -19.49 23.48 -39.16
N VAL A 15 -18.34 24.08 -39.53
CA VAL A 15 -17.83 24.11 -40.92
C VAL A 15 -16.76 23.05 -41.17
N GLY A 16 -16.41 22.26 -40.14
CA GLY A 16 -15.58 21.08 -40.25
C GLY A 16 -14.11 21.25 -39.84
N ASN A 17 -13.70 22.41 -39.33
CA ASN A 17 -12.36 22.58 -38.77
C ASN A 17 -12.19 21.73 -37.51
N VAL A 18 -10.97 21.21 -37.28
CA VAL A 18 -10.67 20.31 -36.16
C VAL A 18 -9.44 20.80 -35.40
N SER A 19 -9.48 20.73 -34.07
CA SER A 19 -8.31 20.73 -33.20
C SER A 19 -8.24 19.44 -32.39
N ILE A 20 -7.01 18.99 -32.12
CA ILE A 20 -6.74 17.81 -31.31
C ILE A 20 -5.78 18.20 -30.20
N ALA A 21 -6.04 17.73 -28.98
CA ALA A 21 -5.15 17.86 -27.84
C ALA A 21 -5.13 16.56 -27.04
N ASP A 22 -3.97 16.23 -26.48
CA ASP A 22 -3.85 15.12 -25.54
C ASP A 22 -3.66 15.62 -24.11
N ALA A 23 -4.24 14.91 -23.15
CA ALA A 23 -4.03 15.11 -21.72
C ALA A 23 -3.58 13.80 -21.07
N ARG A 24 -2.80 13.90 -19.98
CA ARG A 24 -2.34 12.75 -19.20
C ARG A 24 -3.03 12.70 -17.85
N GLY A 25 -3.49 11.51 -17.48
CA GLY A 25 -3.89 11.15 -16.13
C GLY A 25 -3.09 9.94 -15.64
N ALA A 26 -3.32 9.57 -14.39
CA ALA A 26 -2.72 8.40 -13.76
C ALA A 26 -3.78 7.69 -12.91
N VAL A 27 -3.69 6.36 -12.85
CA VAL A 27 -4.47 5.55 -11.92
C VAL A 27 -3.55 5.19 -10.76
N ASP A 28 -4.04 5.48 -9.55
CA ASP A 28 -3.45 5.06 -8.29
C ASP A 28 -3.77 3.58 -8.05
N GLU A 29 -2.75 2.77 -7.76
CA GLU A 29 -2.87 1.34 -7.54
C GLU A 29 -2.84 1.01 -6.04
N PRO A 30 -3.57 -0.02 -5.57
CA PRO A 30 -3.56 -0.36 -4.16
C PRO A 30 -2.17 -0.84 -3.71
N PRO A 31 -1.80 -0.62 -2.42
CA PRO A 31 -0.55 -1.13 -1.89
C PRO A 31 -0.54 -2.67 -1.84
N ILE A 32 0.65 -3.23 -1.96
CA ILE A 32 0.90 -4.68 -2.03
C ILE A 32 1.65 -5.10 -0.78
N ILE A 33 1.12 -6.09 -0.05
CA ILE A 33 1.86 -6.79 1.00
C ILE A 33 2.67 -7.90 0.34
N ASP A 34 3.99 -7.84 0.46
CA ASP A 34 4.90 -8.88 -0.04
C ASP A 34 5.06 -10.00 0.98
N HIS A 35 5.37 -9.64 2.22
CA HIS A 35 5.66 -10.59 3.29
C HIS A 35 5.18 -10.08 4.65
N VAL A 36 4.78 -11.01 5.51
CA VAL A 36 4.63 -10.78 6.95
C VAL A 36 5.55 -11.77 7.64
N ILE A 37 6.49 -11.24 8.42
CA ILE A 37 7.51 -12.02 9.11
C ILE A 37 7.20 -11.98 10.60
N ILE A 38 7.07 -13.14 11.22
CA ILE A 38 6.91 -13.29 12.67
C ILE A 38 8.15 -14.03 13.19
N ASP A 39 8.92 -13.39 14.06
CA ASP A 39 10.18 -13.94 14.56
C ASP A 39 10.34 -13.75 16.10
N PRO A 40 10.47 -14.85 16.88
CA PRO A 40 10.31 -16.23 16.43
C PRO A 40 8.85 -16.56 16.07
N PRO A 41 8.59 -17.50 15.14
CA PRO A 41 7.24 -17.83 14.69
C PRO A 41 6.41 -18.58 15.75
N VAL A 42 7.08 -19.14 16.76
CA VAL A 42 6.46 -19.82 17.90
C VAL A 42 7.15 -19.34 19.17
N VAL A 43 6.35 -18.90 20.14
CA VAL A 43 6.79 -18.50 21.48
C VAL A 43 6.00 -19.27 22.54
N PRO A 44 6.55 -19.47 23.75
CA PRO A 44 5.75 -19.90 24.89
C PRO A 44 4.70 -18.82 25.26
N SER A 45 3.71 -19.21 26.07
CA SER A 45 2.76 -18.25 26.68
C SER A 45 3.49 -17.10 27.38
N GLY A 46 2.99 -15.88 27.19
CA GLY A 46 3.62 -14.63 27.61
C GLY A 46 4.89 -14.21 26.85
N GLY A 47 5.39 -15.06 25.94
CA GLY A 47 6.57 -14.80 25.12
C GLY A 47 6.36 -13.73 24.05
N LEU A 48 7.46 -13.20 23.52
CA LEU A 48 7.47 -12.09 22.56
C LEU A 48 7.97 -12.52 21.19
N ALA A 49 7.27 -12.09 20.14
CA ALA A 49 7.74 -12.14 18.76
C ALA A 49 7.68 -10.76 18.11
N ARG A 50 8.65 -10.48 17.23
CA ARG A 50 8.63 -9.32 16.34
C ARG A 50 7.79 -9.66 15.12
N VAL A 51 6.82 -8.80 14.80
CA VAL A 51 6.03 -8.86 13.58
C VAL A 51 6.48 -7.74 12.65
N THR A 52 7.01 -8.08 11.48
CA THR A 52 7.46 -7.12 10.46
C THR A 52 6.64 -7.29 9.19
N ILE A 53 6.02 -6.21 8.74
CA ILE A 53 5.21 -6.17 7.51
C ILE A 53 6.07 -5.54 6.41
N VAL A 54 6.30 -6.30 5.33
CA VAL A 54 6.97 -5.80 4.12
C VAL A 54 5.87 -5.53 3.10
N ALA A 55 5.63 -4.25 2.84
CA ALA A 55 4.65 -3.79 1.87
C ALA A 55 5.23 -2.65 1.06
N ARG A 56 4.70 -2.46 -0.15
CA ARG A 56 5.03 -1.35 -1.04
C ARG A 56 3.79 -0.79 -1.69
N ASP A 57 3.81 0.51 -1.90
CA ASP A 57 2.89 1.16 -2.81
C ASP A 57 3.53 1.21 -4.21
N PRO A 58 2.84 0.81 -5.30
CA PRO A 58 3.41 0.89 -6.64
C PRO A 58 3.85 2.32 -7.00
N GLU A 59 3.15 3.34 -6.54
CA GLU A 59 3.41 4.76 -6.78
C GLU A 59 4.40 5.35 -5.79
N ASN A 60 4.82 4.54 -4.81
CA ASN A 60 5.69 4.92 -3.70
C ASN A 60 5.02 5.95 -2.77
N ASP A 61 3.70 5.90 -2.66
CA ASP A 61 2.96 6.66 -1.67
C ASP A 61 3.20 6.12 -0.24
N ALA A 62 3.00 7.00 0.74
CA ALA A 62 3.26 6.69 2.15
C ALA A 62 2.23 5.67 2.68
N LEU A 63 2.72 4.59 3.29
CA LEU A 63 1.88 3.52 3.83
C LEU A 63 1.50 3.77 5.29
N THR A 64 0.26 3.41 5.63
CA THR A 64 -0.22 3.31 7.02
C THR A 64 -0.56 1.86 7.34
N PHE A 65 -0.24 1.40 8.55
CA PHE A 65 -0.40 0.01 8.96
C PHE A 65 -1.39 -0.09 10.13
N GLU A 66 -2.39 -0.96 9.99
CA GLU A 66 -3.26 -1.42 11.09
C GLU A 66 -3.11 -2.94 11.18
N ILE A 67 -2.91 -3.45 12.39
CA ILE A 67 -2.76 -4.89 12.66
C ILE A 67 -3.60 -5.29 13.87
N ARG A 68 -4.13 -6.52 13.82
CA ARG A 68 -4.83 -7.16 14.93
C ARG A 68 -4.35 -8.59 15.07
N ALA A 69 -4.25 -9.06 16.31
CA ALA A 69 -4.01 -10.46 16.63
C ALA A 69 -5.32 -11.05 17.16
N SER A 70 -5.62 -12.31 16.82
CA SER A 70 -6.78 -13.02 17.37
C SER A 70 -6.62 -13.30 18.86
N GLU A 71 -5.37 -13.42 19.32
CA GLU A 71 -4.99 -13.67 20.72
C GLU A 71 -3.68 -12.91 21.05
N GLY A 72 -3.47 -12.64 22.34
CA GLY A 72 -2.32 -11.90 22.83
C GLY A 72 -2.48 -10.39 22.65
N THR A 73 -1.38 -9.66 22.82
CA THR A 73 -1.36 -8.19 22.69
C THR A 73 -0.34 -7.74 21.65
N LEU A 74 -0.68 -6.69 20.91
CA LEU A 74 0.20 -6.03 19.95
C LEU A 74 0.59 -4.66 20.47
N GLU A 75 1.88 -4.36 20.43
CA GLU A 75 2.44 -3.06 20.78
C GLU A 75 3.15 -2.47 19.54
N PRO A 76 2.87 -1.21 19.17
CA PRO A 76 3.60 -0.55 18.09
C PRO A 76 5.05 -0.28 18.49
N THR A 77 5.93 -0.17 17.50
CA THR A 77 7.31 0.26 17.70
C THR A 77 7.54 1.66 17.11
N SER A 78 8.78 2.15 17.13
CA SER A 78 9.17 3.38 16.41
C SER A 78 9.14 3.22 14.89
N GLU A 79 9.15 1.98 14.39
CA GLU A 79 9.03 1.66 12.96
C GLU A 79 7.55 1.40 12.62
N PRO A 80 6.95 2.08 11.61
CA PRO A 80 5.51 2.04 11.36
C PRO A 80 5.00 0.67 10.90
N ASN A 81 5.88 -0.17 10.37
CA ASN A 81 5.58 -1.50 9.83
C ASN A 81 6.03 -2.64 10.76
N VAL A 82 6.42 -2.32 11.99
CA VAL A 82 6.92 -3.30 12.96
C VAL A 82 6.14 -3.20 14.27
N PHE A 83 5.72 -4.36 14.75
CA PHE A 83 4.96 -4.54 15.98
C PHE A 83 5.62 -5.60 16.86
N LEU A 84 5.45 -5.49 18.16
CA LEU A 84 5.78 -6.56 19.11
C LEU A 84 4.49 -7.27 19.47
N TRP A 85 4.44 -8.56 19.20
CA TRP A 85 3.34 -9.43 19.62
C TRP A 85 3.76 -10.20 20.87
N ARG A 86 2.93 -10.11 21.91
CA ARG A 86 3.03 -10.93 23.11
C ARG A 86 1.95 -12.00 23.07
N ALA A 87 2.36 -13.26 23.13
CA ALA A 87 1.42 -14.37 23.27
C ALA A 87 0.62 -14.24 24.59
N PRO A 88 -0.62 -14.77 24.65
CA PRO A 88 -1.43 -14.78 25.86
C PRO A 88 -0.68 -15.26 27.11
#